data_AF-A0A7Y3HPD4-F1
#
_entry.id   AF-A0A7Y3HPD4-F1
#
_cell.length_a   1.000
_cell.length_b   1.000
_cell.length_c   1.000
_cell.angle_alpha   90.00
_cell.angle_beta   90.00
_cell.angle_gamma   90.00
#
_symmetry.space_group_name_H-M   'P 1'
#
loop_
_entity.id
_entity.type
_entity.pdbx_description
1 polymer ?
#
loop_
_entity_poly.entity_id
_entity_poly.type
_entity_poly.pdbx_seq_one_letter_code
_entity_poly.pdbx_strand_id
1 'polypeptide(L)'
;MPFLSKIFSTRLVIIVVLFCFQTFNSSAQVNPTESDSATTNKRLNKVLIGGSVVYVASMAGFYELWYKEFETTTFHSFNDNSEWLQMDKIGHVGTSYQLSKWGQRVFIWTGLPDRKAAWYGAGVSTLFQTSIEVFDGFSSEWGLSFGDVISNTAGTGLFLGQELIWEEQRMTFKYSYHNTKYPKYRPS
;
A
#
# COMPACT_ATOMS: atom_id res chain seq x y z
N MET A 1 -21.32 24.00 24.05
CA MET A 1 -21.86 23.61 22.73
C MET A 1 -20.79 22.93 21.83
N PRO A 2 -20.26 21.72 22.14
CA PRO A 2 -19.28 21.04 21.27
C PRO A 2 -19.86 19.86 20.46
N PHE A 3 -21.14 19.51 20.64
CA PHE A 3 -21.74 18.34 19.99
C PHE A 3 -22.26 18.62 18.57
N LEU A 4 -22.69 19.85 18.29
CA LEU A 4 -23.25 20.25 16.99
C LEU A 4 -22.19 20.47 15.90
N SER A 5 -20.95 20.84 16.26
CA SER A 5 -19.86 21.04 15.30
C SER A 5 -19.29 19.72 14.75
N LYS A 6 -19.27 18.65 15.56
CA LYS A 6 -18.86 17.31 15.10
C LYS A 6 -19.83 16.74 14.07
N ILE A 7 -21.14 16.90 14.27
CA ILE A 7 -22.18 16.39 13.35
C ILE A 7 -22.11 17.08 11.97
N PHE A 8 -21.77 18.37 11.93
CA PHE A 8 -21.63 19.10 10.67
C PHE A 8 -20.38 18.67 9.88
N SER A 9 -19.26 18.39 10.56
CA SER A 9 -18.02 17.92 9.94
C SER A 9 -18.17 16.52 9.32
N THR A 10 -18.80 15.57 10.02
CA THR A 10 -18.95 14.19 9.52
C THR A 10 -19.92 14.12 8.33
N ARG A 11 -20.98 14.94 8.29
CA ARG A 11 -21.94 14.98 7.17
C ARG A 11 -21.34 15.62 5.92
N LEU A 12 -20.48 16.63 6.07
CA LEU A 12 -19.79 17.26 4.94
C LEU A 12 -18.80 16.27 4.29
N VAL A 13 -18.08 15.48 5.09
CA VAL A 13 -17.16 14.43 4.58
C VAL A 13 -17.93 13.35 3.82
N ILE A 14 -19.09 12.90 4.33
CA ILE A 14 -19.95 11.92 3.63
C ILE A 14 -20.50 12.49 2.32
N ILE A 15 -20.86 13.78 2.28
CA ILE A 15 -21.35 14.44 1.06
C ILE A 15 -20.23 14.60 0.03
N VAL A 16 -19.00 14.92 0.44
CA VAL A 16 -17.84 15.00 -0.48
C VAL A 16 -17.46 13.62 -1.03
N VAL A 17 -17.52 12.57 -0.20
CA VAL A 17 -17.28 11.17 -0.63
C VAL A 17 -18.37 10.68 -1.60
N LEU A 18 -19.63 11.04 -1.37
CA LEU A 18 -20.75 10.67 -2.25
C LEU A 18 -20.78 11.49 -3.55
N PHE A 19 -20.29 12.73 -3.56
CA PHE A 19 -20.24 13.56 -4.78
C PHE A 19 -19.12 13.12 -5.75
N CYS A 20 -18.04 12.51 -5.23
CA CYS A 20 -16.98 11.93 -6.07
C CYS A 20 -17.40 10.62 -6.79
N PHE A 21 -18.51 9.97 -6.40
CA PHE A 21 -18.98 8.73 -7.02
C PHE A 21 -19.90 8.93 -8.24
N GLN A 22 -20.41 10.15 -8.50
CA GLN A 22 -21.43 10.40 -9.53
C GLN A 22 -20.89 10.70 -10.93
N THR A 23 -19.57 10.79 -11.16
CA THR A 23 -19.00 11.24 -12.45
C THR A 23 -18.35 10.13 -13.30
N PHE A 24 -18.75 8.87 -13.15
CA PHE A 24 -18.32 7.78 -14.03
C PHE A 24 -19.48 7.05 -14.70
N ASN A 25 -20.24 7.74 -15.55
CA ASN A 25 -21.08 7.09 -16.55
C ASN A 25 -20.79 7.65 -17.95
N SER A 26 -19.76 7.09 -18.58
CA SER A 26 -19.60 7.13 -20.03
C SER A 26 -18.99 5.80 -20.49
N SER A 27 -19.85 4.87 -20.88
CA SER A 27 -19.45 3.66 -21.60
C SER A 27 -19.40 3.98 -23.09
N ALA A 28 -18.20 3.96 -23.67
CA ALA A 28 -18.02 3.83 -25.10
C ALA A 28 -17.32 2.47 -25.35
N GLN A 29 -17.92 1.63 -26.18
CA GLN A 29 -17.34 0.36 -26.59
C GLN A 29 -16.10 0.64 -27.45
N VAL A 30 -14.93 0.14 -27.03
CA VAL A 30 -13.70 0.15 -27.83
C VAL A 30 -13.36 -1.30 -28.16
N ASN A 31 -13.17 -1.57 -29.45
CA ASN A 31 -12.83 -2.90 -29.97
C ASN A 31 -11.49 -3.39 -29.38
N PRO A 32 -11.32 -4.69 -29.07
CA PRO A 32 -10.30 -5.14 -28.14
C PRO A 32 -8.88 -5.31 -28.71
N THR A 33 -8.64 -5.00 -29.99
CA THR A 33 -7.50 -5.58 -30.70
C THR A 33 -6.24 -4.72 -30.85
N GLU A 34 -6.22 -3.46 -30.44
CA GLU A 34 -4.95 -2.72 -30.31
C GLU A 34 -5.00 -1.78 -29.09
N SER A 35 -3.95 -1.80 -28.27
CA SER A 35 -3.78 -0.77 -27.23
C SER A 35 -3.44 0.56 -27.93
N ASP A 36 -4.46 1.27 -28.39
CA ASP A 36 -4.27 2.64 -28.85
C ASP A 36 -3.63 3.45 -27.72
N SER A 37 -2.48 4.06 -28.01
CA SER A 37 -1.74 4.95 -27.12
C SER A 37 -2.64 5.96 -26.39
N ALA A 38 -3.70 6.45 -27.05
CA ALA A 38 -4.66 7.36 -26.43
C ALA A 38 -5.49 6.69 -25.32
N THR A 39 -5.86 5.43 -25.47
CA THR A 39 -6.57 4.64 -24.44
C THR A 39 -5.64 4.28 -23.29
N THR A 40 -4.39 3.90 -23.59
CA THR A 40 -3.36 3.63 -22.58
C THR A 40 -3.09 4.86 -21.71
N ASN A 41 -2.89 6.02 -22.33
CA ASN A 41 -2.67 7.28 -21.61
C ASN A 41 -3.86 7.66 -20.71
N LYS A 42 -5.10 7.47 -21.19
CA LYS A 42 -6.31 7.73 -20.37
C LYS A 42 -6.40 6.79 -19.17
N ARG A 43 -6.16 5.49 -19.34
CA ARG A 43 -6.21 4.50 -18.24
C ARG A 43 -5.07 4.74 -17.24
N LEU A 44 -3.87 5.01 -17.74
CA LEU A 44 -2.71 5.33 -16.90
C LEU A 44 -2.99 6.56 -16.04
N ASN A 45 -3.49 7.65 -16.62
CA ASN A 45 -3.84 8.85 -15.87
C ASN A 45 -4.90 8.57 -14.79
N LYS A 46 -5.92 7.75 -15.10
CA LYS A 46 -6.93 7.33 -14.11
C LYS A 46 -6.31 6.54 -12.96
N VAL A 47 -5.43 5.59 -13.26
CA VAL A 47 -4.71 4.81 -12.23
C VAL A 47 -3.79 5.69 -11.40
N LEU A 48 -3.07 6.64 -11.99
CA LEU A 48 -2.19 7.54 -11.25
C LEU A 48 -2.97 8.50 -10.34
N ILE A 49 -4.06 9.10 -10.84
CA ILE A 49 -4.92 9.99 -10.05
C ILE A 49 -5.62 9.19 -8.94
N GLY A 50 -6.28 8.09 -9.30
CA GLY A 50 -6.99 7.24 -8.33
C GLY A 50 -6.04 6.62 -7.31
N GLY A 51 -4.88 6.13 -7.76
CA GLY A 51 -3.83 5.60 -6.91
C GLY A 51 -3.27 6.63 -5.94
N SER A 52 -3.05 7.88 -6.39
CA SER A 52 -2.64 8.98 -5.51
C SER A 52 -3.68 9.27 -4.42
N VAL A 53 -4.97 9.28 -4.79
CA VAL A 53 -6.07 9.48 -3.81
C VAL A 53 -6.10 8.34 -2.80
N VAL A 54 -6.01 7.08 -3.26
CA VAL A 54 -5.97 5.91 -2.37
C VAL A 54 -4.75 5.94 -1.46
N TYR A 55 -3.58 6.32 -1.98
CA TYR A 55 -2.35 6.47 -1.21
C TYR A 55 -2.50 7.51 -0.10
N VAL A 56 -2.94 8.74 -0.43
CA VAL A 56 -3.14 9.80 0.57
C VAL A 56 -4.17 9.39 1.62
N ALA A 57 -5.29 8.79 1.19
CA ALA A 57 -6.31 8.30 2.11
C ALA A 57 -5.78 7.19 3.03
N SER A 58 -4.96 6.28 2.50
CA SER A 58 -4.33 5.21 3.28
C SER A 58 -3.35 5.78 4.31
N MET A 59 -2.47 6.69 3.90
CA MET A 59 -1.49 7.32 4.80
C MET A 59 -2.17 8.16 5.89
N ALA A 60 -3.19 8.93 5.53
CA ALA A 60 -4.00 9.67 6.51
C ALA A 60 -4.73 8.73 7.48
N GLY A 61 -5.26 7.62 6.97
CA GLY A 61 -5.89 6.58 7.78
C GLY A 61 -4.91 5.90 8.73
N PHE A 62 -3.72 5.53 8.26
CA PHE A 62 -2.65 5.00 9.11
C PHE A 62 -2.27 6.00 10.21
N TYR A 63 -2.04 7.25 9.85
CA TYR A 63 -1.71 8.28 10.84
C TYR A 63 -2.81 8.42 11.90
N GLU A 64 -4.07 8.58 11.47
CA GLU A 64 -5.20 8.80 12.37
C GLU A 64 -5.50 7.58 13.26
N LEU A 65 -5.38 6.36 12.73
CA LEU A 65 -5.77 5.14 13.43
C LEU A 65 -4.63 4.49 14.23
N TRP A 66 -3.37 4.73 13.85
CA TRP A 66 -2.21 4.06 14.43
C TRP A 66 -1.26 5.00 15.16
N TYR A 67 -1.00 6.21 14.63
CA TYR A 67 0.05 7.10 15.16
C TYR A 67 -0.47 8.26 16.03
N LYS A 68 -1.71 8.68 15.83
CA LYS A 68 -2.26 9.91 16.43
C LYS A 68 -2.23 9.97 17.96
N GLU A 69 -2.29 8.82 18.63
CA GLU A 69 -2.30 8.75 20.10
C GLU A 69 -0.89 8.80 20.71
N PHE A 70 0.15 8.74 19.88
CA PHE A 70 1.56 8.77 20.32
C PHE A 70 2.17 10.16 20.10
N GLU A 71 3.14 10.51 20.95
CA GLU A 71 3.82 11.80 20.82
C GLU A 71 4.72 11.80 19.58
N THR A 72 4.68 12.89 18.79
CA THR A 72 5.61 13.06 17.68
C THR A 72 6.96 13.53 18.22
N THR A 73 8.03 12.79 17.91
CA THR A 73 9.40 13.06 18.37
C THR A 73 10.29 13.57 17.24
N THR A 74 11.57 13.84 17.53
CA THR A 74 12.57 14.04 16.47
C THR A 74 12.84 12.72 15.77
N PHE A 75 13.08 12.78 14.45
CA PHE A 75 13.36 11.59 13.66
C PHE A 75 14.47 10.72 14.28
N HIS A 76 14.17 9.44 14.51
CA HIS A 76 15.12 8.51 15.09
C HIS A 76 14.96 7.11 14.51
N SER A 77 16.03 6.31 14.62
CA SER A 77 16.05 4.92 14.20
C SER A 77 15.90 4.00 15.40
N PHE A 78 15.32 2.83 15.19
CA PHE A 78 15.18 1.76 16.18
C PHE A 78 15.67 0.42 15.60
N ASN A 79 16.09 -0.50 16.46
CA ASN A 79 16.49 -1.85 16.03
C ASN A 79 15.62 -2.87 16.75
N ASP A 80 14.58 -3.31 16.04
CA ASP A 80 13.57 -4.24 16.50
C ASP A 80 13.80 -5.67 15.96
N ASN A 81 14.98 -5.97 15.45
CA ASN A 81 15.32 -7.29 14.92
C ASN A 81 15.24 -8.41 15.97
N SER A 82 15.12 -8.12 17.26
CA SER A 82 14.87 -9.16 18.28
C SER A 82 13.39 -9.37 18.59
N GLU A 83 12.51 -8.57 18.00
CA GLU A 83 11.09 -8.57 18.31
C GLU A 83 10.32 -9.62 17.52
N TRP A 84 9.21 -10.06 18.11
CA TRP A 84 8.16 -10.85 17.44
C TRP A 84 8.64 -12.09 16.66
N LEU A 85 9.78 -12.68 17.04
CA LEU A 85 10.37 -13.85 16.36
C LEU A 85 10.46 -13.66 14.83
N GLN A 86 10.81 -12.45 14.37
CA GLN A 86 10.89 -12.07 12.95
C GLN A 86 9.56 -12.04 12.19
N MET A 87 8.42 -12.26 12.86
CA MET A 87 7.13 -12.26 12.17
C MET A 87 6.82 -10.93 11.50
N ASP A 88 7.26 -9.85 12.12
CA ASP A 88 7.16 -8.50 11.59
C ASP A 88 7.96 -8.34 10.28
N LYS A 89 9.25 -8.72 10.27
CA LYS A 89 10.12 -8.72 9.08
C LYS A 89 9.57 -9.58 7.94
N ILE A 90 9.00 -10.74 8.26
CA ILE A 90 8.30 -11.59 7.30
C ILE A 90 7.05 -10.89 6.74
N GLY A 91 6.33 -10.14 7.59
CA GLY A 91 5.22 -9.27 7.21
C GLY A 91 5.64 -8.18 6.22
N HIS A 92 6.77 -7.52 6.47
CA HIS A 92 7.38 -6.52 5.57
C HIS A 92 7.74 -7.10 4.20
N VAL A 93 8.43 -8.25 4.17
CA VAL A 93 8.74 -8.97 2.92
C VAL A 93 7.45 -9.34 2.17
N GLY A 94 6.51 -9.96 2.87
CA GLY A 94 5.26 -10.43 2.28
C GLY A 94 4.41 -9.31 1.72
N THR A 95 4.23 -8.23 2.47
CA THR A 95 3.43 -7.07 2.06
C THR A 95 4.07 -6.37 0.86
N SER A 96 5.38 -6.12 0.91
CA SER A 96 6.12 -5.51 -0.19
C SER A 96 6.06 -6.32 -1.47
N TYR A 97 6.20 -7.64 -1.36
CA TYR A 97 6.07 -8.57 -2.49
C TYR A 97 4.67 -8.49 -3.13
N GLN A 98 3.60 -8.55 -2.31
CA GLN A 98 2.22 -8.53 -2.82
C GLN A 98 1.84 -7.17 -3.39
N LEU A 99 2.23 -6.07 -2.74
CA LEU A 99 1.93 -4.73 -3.22
C LEU A 99 2.59 -4.47 -4.57
N SER A 100 3.83 -4.92 -4.76
CA SER A 100 4.51 -4.86 -6.05
C SER A 100 3.79 -5.66 -7.13
N LYS A 101 3.41 -6.91 -6.80
CA LYS A 101 2.72 -7.84 -7.71
C LYS A 101 1.34 -7.33 -8.14
N TRP A 102 0.55 -6.82 -7.20
CA TRP A 102 -0.76 -6.27 -7.51
C TRP A 102 -0.65 -4.94 -8.25
N GLY A 103 0.32 -4.10 -7.86
CA GLY A 103 0.64 -2.86 -8.57
C GLY A 103 0.94 -3.12 -10.04
N GLN A 104 1.82 -4.09 -10.36
CA GLN A 104 2.12 -4.47 -11.74
C GLN A 104 0.84 -4.84 -12.52
N ARG A 105 -0.03 -5.67 -11.95
CA ARG A 105 -1.29 -6.08 -12.62
C ARG A 105 -2.18 -4.89 -12.95
N VAL A 106 -2.28 -3.93 -12.04
CA VAL A 106 -3.04 -2.69 -12.28
C VAL A 106 -2.41 -1.90 -13.44
N PHE A 107 -1.08 -1.78 -13.49
CA PHE A 107 -0.39 -1.07 -14.56
C PHE A 107 -0.44 -1.81 -15.90
N ILE A 108 -0.38 -3.15 -15.94
CA ILE A 108 -0.61 -3.95 -17.15
C ILE A 108 -2.02 -3.67 -17.69
N TRP A 109 -3.03 -3.58 -16.83
CA TRP A 109 -4.41 -3.26 -17.24
C TRP A 109 -4.53 -1.88 -17.91
N THR A 110 -3.63 -0.95 -17.59
CA THR A 110 -3.56 0.34 -18.30
C THR A 110 -3.03 0.23 -19.73
N GLY A 111 -2.44 -0.90 -20.12
CA GLY A 111 -1.78 -1.09 -21.41
C GLY A 111 -0.27 -0.81 -21.36
N LEU A 112 0.33 -0.71 -20.16
CA LEU A 112 1.79 -0.64 -20.05
C LEU A 112 2.42 -2.01 -20.31
N PRO A 113 3.58 -2.07 -20.99
CA PRO A 113 4.34 -3.31 -21.13
C PRO A 113 4.73 -3.87 -19.76
N ASP A 114 4.75 -5.20 -19.62
CA ASP A 114 4.96 -5.92 -18.36
C ASP A 114 6.18 -5.44 -17.58
N ARG A 115 7.32 -5.25 -18.26
CA ARG A 115 8.56 -4.74 -17.64
C ARG A 115 8.40 -3.34 -17.04
N LYS A 116 7.69 -2.45 -17.74
CA LYS A 116 7.42 -1.08 -17.24
C LYS A 116 6.41 -1.12 -16.11
N ALA A 117 5.37 -1.94 -16.23
CA ALA A 117 4.39 -2.15 -15.18
C ALA A 117 5.02 -2.73 -13.89
N ALA A 118 5.99 -3.64 -14.02
CA ALA A 118 6.71 -4.23 -12.88
C ALA A 118 7.46 -3.17 -12.07
N TRP A 119 8.19 -2.27 -12.75
CA TRP A 119 8.86 -1.14 -12.11
C TRP A 119 7.89 -0.17 -11.43
N TYR A 120 6.74 0.10 -12.05
CA TYR A 120 5.72 0.95 -11.42
C TYR A 120 5.12 0.28 -10.17
N GLY A 121 4.84 -1.02 -10.22
CA GLY A 121 4.40 -1.79 -9.06
C GLY A 121 5.43 -1.78 -7.92
N ALA A 122 6.70 -2.04 -8.24
CA ALA A 122 7.79 -1.95 -7.28
C ALA A 122 7.93 -0.54 -6.67
N GLY A 123 7.81 0.52 -7.50
CA GLY A 123 7.83 1.89 -7.03
C GLY A 123 6.70 2.23 -6.07
N VAL A 124 5.47 1.77 -6.35
CA VAL A 124 4.33 1.93 -5.43
C VAL A 124 4.59 1.22 -4.10
N SER A 125 5.11 -0.02 -4.16
CA SER A 125 5.46 -0.79 -2.95
C SER A 125 6.48 -0.07 -2.08
N THR A 126 7.60 0.34 -2.68
CA THR A 126 8.66 1.07 -1.99
C THR A 126 8.15 2.37 -1.39
N LEU A 127 7.38 3.18 -2.14
CA LEU A 127 6.82 4.43 -1.64
C LEU A 127 5.92 4.20 -0.44
N PHE A 128 5.01 3.23 -0.53
CA PHE A 128 4.05 2.95 0.52
C PHE A 128 4.73 2.49 1.81
N GLN A 129 5.63 1.51 1.73
CA GLN A 129 6.33 0.98 2.89
C GLN A 129 7.30 1.99 3.50
N THR A 130 8.07 2.69 2.67
CA THR A 130 8.98 3.75 3.17
C THR A 130 8.21 4.85 3.91
N SER A 131 6.99 5.16 3.50
CA SER A 131 6.18 6.18 4.19
C SER A 131 5.76 5.75 5.59
N ILE A 132 5.50 4.44 5.79
CA ILE A 132 5.23 3.87 7.11
C ILE A 132 6.50 3.93 7.96
N GLU A 133 7.66 3.50 7.44
CA GLU A 133 8.93 3.60 8.17
C GLU A 133 9.28 5.05 8.58
N VAL A 134 8.88 6.03 7.75
CA VAL A 134 9.03 7.45 8.09
C VAL A 134 8.09 7.86 9.21
N PHE A 135 6.84 7.37 9.24
CA PHE A 135 5.94 7.59 10.37
C PHE A 135 6.49 6.96 11.65
N ASP A 136 7.04 5.75 11.56
CA ASP A 136 7.70 5.10 12.69
C ASP A 136 8.86 5.95 13.20
N GLY A 137 9.71 6.47 12.31
CA GLY A 137 10.84 7.33 12.69
C GLY A 137 10.46 8.60 13.47
N PHE A 138 9.22 9.09 13.37
CA PHE A 138 8.71 10.24 14.11
C PHE A 138 7.82 9.87 15.31
N SER A 139 7.56 8.58 15.56
CA SER A 139 6.76 8.13 16.70
C SER A 139 7.54 8.26 18.02
N SER A 140 6.88 8.23 19.18
CA SER A 140 7.53 8.04 20.47
C SER A 140 7.65 6.56 20.87
N GLU A 141 6.82 5.72 20.27
CA GLU A 141 6.71 4.29 20.58
C GLU A 141 7.53 3.40 19.62
N TRP A 142 7.64 3.85 18.36
CA TRP A 142 8.38 3.17 17.29
C TRP A 142 9.48 4.07 16.76
N GLY A 143 10.36 3.53 15.91
CA GLY A 143 11.39 4.26 15.19
C GLY A 143 11.67 3.59 13.85
N LEU A 144 12.31 4.29 12.91
CA LEU A 144 12.64 3.70 11.60
C LEU A 144 13.58 2.50 11.81
N SER A 145 13.16 1.32 11.36
CA SER A 145 13.97 0.11 11.46
C SER A 145 14.70 -0.17 10.16
N PHE A 146 16.04 -0.26 10.24
CA PHE A 146 16.81 -0.75 9.11
C PHE A 146 16.50 -2.21 8.78
N GLY A 147 16.06 -3.00 9.77
CA GLY A 147 15.59 -4.37 9.56
C GLY A 147 14.37 -4.39 8.63
N ASP A 148 13.45 -3.46 8.83
CA ASP A 148 12.22 -3.37 8.04
C ASP A 148 12.46 -2.75 6.67
N VAL A 149 13.30 -1.72 6.57
CA VAL A 149 13.75 -1.21 5.27
C VAL A 149 14.40 -2.30 4.42
N ILE A 150 15.26 -3.15 5.02
CA ILE A 150 15.86 -4.30 4.32
C ILE A 150 14.79 -5.32 3.93
N SER A 151 13.88 -5.64 4.83
CA SER A 151 12.79 -6.61 4.60
C SER A 151 11.84 -6.15 3.49
N ASN A 152 11.47 -4.87 3.48
CA ASN A 152 10.69 -4.22 2.44
C ASN A 152 11.39 -4.29 1.08
N THR A 153 12.69 -3.96 1.08
CA THR A 153 13.53 -4.04 -0.12
C THR A 153 13.64 -5.47 -0.63
N ALA A 154 13.80 -6.44 0.27
CA ALA A 154 13.89 -7.86 -0.08
C ALA A 154 12.58 -8.38 -0.70
N GLY A 155 11.42 -8.03 -0.15
CA GLY A 155 10.12 -8.41 -0.71
C GLY A 155 9.87 -7.81 -2.10
N THR A 156 10.13 -6.51 -2.25
CA THR A 156 10.01 -5.81 -3.54
C THR A 156 11.02 -6.37 -4.56
N GLY A 157 12.26 -6.59 -4.14
CA GLY A 157 13.33 -7.16 -4.97
C GLY A 157 13.07 -8.60 -5.38
N LEU A 158 12.50 -9.42 -4.49
CA LEU A 158 12.09 -10.80 -4.81
C LEU A 158 11.01 -10.83 -5.89
N PHE A 159 10.03 -9.92 -5.83
CA PHE A 159 9.02 -9.80 -6.87
C PHE A 159 9.66 -9.33 -8.20
N LEU A 160 10.38 -8.21 -8.15
CA LEU A 160 10.89 -7.54 -9.33
C LEU A 160 11.97 -8.38 -10.04
N GLY A 161 12.86 -9.02 -9.29
CA GLY A 161 13.88 -9.90 -9.85
C GLY A 161 13.27 -11.07 -10.62
N GLN A 162 12.19 -11.65 -10.12
CA GLN A 162 11.46 -12.71 -10.81
C GLN A 162 10.81 -12.22 -12.11
N GLU A 163 10.13 -11.06 -12.08
CA GLU A 163 9.55 -10.47 -13.30
C GLU A 163 10.62 -10.13 -14.35
N LEU A 164 11.77 -9.60 -13.93
CA LEU A 164 12.81 -9.15 -14.87
C LEU A 164 13.67 -10.28 -15.44
N ILE A 165 13.86 -11.37 -14.69
CA ILE A 165 14.74 -12.47 -15.08
C ILE A 165 13.95 -13.62 -15.72
N TRP A 166 12.78 -13.94 -15.17
CA TRP A 166 11.98 -15.10 -15.59
C TRP A 166 10.69 -14.74 -16.30
N GLU A 167 10.26 -13.47 -16.27
CA GLU A 167 8.98 -13.03 -16.83
C GLU A 167 7.78 -13.78 -16.22
N GLU A 168 7.97 -14.35 -15.02
CA GLU A 168 6.96 -15.07 -14.25
C GLU A 168 7.33 -15.13 -12.75
N GLN A 169 6.33 -15.34 -11.89
CA GLN A 169 6.53 -15.52 -10.45
C GLN A 169 6.63 -17.01 -10.09
N ARG A 170 7.85 -17.54 -9.95
CA ARG A 170 8.11 -18.94 -9.57
C ARG A 170 7.98 -19.18 -8.07
N MET A 171 8.51 -18.25 -7.27
CA MET A 171 8.41 -18.20 -5.83
C MET A 171 7.30 -17.23 -5.45
N THR A 172 6.28 -17.73 -4.75
CA THR A 172 5.12 -16.91 -4.35
C THR A 172 4.93 -16.95 -2.85
N PHE A 173 4.72 -15.77 -2.25
CA PHE A 173 4.39 -15.66 -0.85
C PHE A 173 2.93 -16.07 -0.61
N LYS A 174 2.71 -17.02 0.30
CA LYS A 174 1.38 -17.48 0.71
C LYS A 174 1.27 -17.43 2.22
N TYR A 175 0.14 -16.95 2.71
CA TYR A 175 -0.18 -16.93 4.13
C TYR A 175 -1.27 -17.96 4.42
N SER A 176 -1.09 -18.72 5.50
CA SER A 176 -2.12 -19.60 6.05
C SER A 176 -2.11 -19.48 7.56
N TYR A 177 -3.27 -19.63 8.18
CA TYR A 177 -3.44 -19.54 9.63
C TYR A 177 -4.05 -20.83 10.16
N HIS A 178 -3.51 -21.31 11.27
CA HIS A 178 -4.11 -22.40 12.04
C HIS A 178 -4.33 -21.93 13.48
N ASN A 179 -5.56 -22.08 13.96
CA ASN A 179 -5.90 -21.62 15.29
C ASN A 179 -5.17 -22.46 16.34
N THR A 180 -4.57 -21.80 17.33
CA THR A 180 -3.94 -22.49 18.46
C THR A 180 -4.90 -22.53 19.65
N LYS A 181 -4.52 -23.22 20.72
CA LYS A 181 -5.27 -23.16 21.98
C LYS A 181 -5.09 -21.83 22.74
N TYR A 182 -4.11 -21.00 22.34
CA TYR A 182 -3.67 -19.83 23.09
C TYR A 182 -4.58 -18.59 23.04
N PRO A 183 -5.46 -18.35 22.05
CA PRO A 183 -6.32 -17.16 22.04
C PRO A 183 -7.18 -17.00 23.29
N LYS A 184 -7.54 -18.11 23.95
CA LYS A 184 -8.31 -18.09 25.21
C LYS A 184 -7.53 -17.52 26.41
N TYR A 185 -6.20 -17.52 26.36
CA TYR A 185 -5.34 -17.12 27.47
C TYR A 185 -4.81 -15.68 27.33
N ARG A 186 -4.83 -15.13 26.12
CA ARG A 186 -4.60 -13.70 25.82
C ARG A 186 -5.58 -13.23 24.73
N PRO A 187 -6.88 -13.12 25.05
CA PRO A 187 -7.85 -12.57 24.13
C PRO A 187 -7.74 -11.04 24.18
N SER A 188 -6.76 -10.49 23.44
CA SER A 188 -6.51 -9.05 23.22
C SER A 188 -6.61 -8.15 24.46
#